data_AF-D2RFC5-F1
#
_entry.id   AF-D2RFC5-F1
#
_cell.length_a   1.000
_cell.length_b   1.000
_cell.length_c   1.000
_cell.angle_alpha   90.00
_cell.angle_beta   90.00
_cell.angle_gamma   90.00
#
_symmetry.space_group_name_H-M   'P 1'
#
loop_
_entity.id
_entity.type
_entity.pdbx_description
1 polymer ?
#
loop_
_entity_poly.entity_id
_entity_poly.type
_entity_poly.pdbx_seq_one_letter_code
_entity_poly.pdbx_strand_id
1 'polypeptide(L)'
;MRVAVVGFGGAGQEIVKAFADRFDGDVYVVSDIRNYDLPFFDFSEFERLISTLSSYDSVILVAGLGARGGEYLVEATRLLKNVAAIFVVCPLRVEKARVARAERQLSRLRGQVFVRRLDDYFERIPGNKSVAEALREFDEEIAKEIAIILKGLGL
;
A
#
# COMPACT_ATOMS: atom_id res chain seq x y z
N MET A 1 -11.38 -18.75 1.71
CA MET A 1 -10.94 -17.57 2.46
C MET A 1 -10.95 -16.38 1.50
N ARG A 2 -11.60 -15.27 1.84
CA ARG A 2 -11.65 -14.06 1.02
C ARG A 2 -10.64 -13.06 1.55
N VAL A 3 -9.72 -12.61 0.70
CA VAL A 3 -8.71 -11.61 1.06
C VAL A 3 -8.79 -10.42 0.12
N ALA A 4 -8.79 -9.22 0.69
CA ALA A 4 -8.73 -7.96 -0.06
C ALA A 4 -7.33 -7.35 0.01
N VAL A 5 -6.87 -6.76 -1.09
CA VAL A 5 -5.63 -5.95 -1.15
C VAL A 5 -6.03 -4.51 -1.44
N VAL A 6 -5.62 -3.57 -0.57
CA VAL A 6 -6.11 -2.19 -0.61
C VAL A 6 -4.97 -1.19 -0.69
N GLY A 7 -4.95 -0.38 -1.73
CA GLY A 7 -3.94 0.66 -1.97
C GLY A 7 -4.45 2.05 -1.60
N PHE A 8 -3.77 2.75 -0.69
CA PHE A 8 -4.11 4.10 -0.24
C PHE A 8 -3.17 5.17 -0.80
N GLY A 9 -3.75 6.19 -1.42
CA GLY A 9 -3.05 7.30 -2.08
C GLY A 9 -2.16 6.84 -3.25
N GLY A 10 -1.47 7.78 -3.91
CA GLY A 10 -0.75 7.55 -5.17
C GLY A 10 0.09 6.27 -5.21
N ALA A 11 1.11 6.14 -4.35
CA ALA A 11 1.97 4.95 -4.32
C ALA A 11 1.20 3.66 -3.99
N GLY A 12 0.16 3.75 -3.14
CA GLY A 12 -0.71 2.61 -2.87
C GLY A 12 -1.43 2.14 -4.13
N GLN A 13 -1.92 3.06 -4.97
CA GLN A 13 -2.59 2.71 -6.24
C GLN A 13 -1.63 2.03 -7.22
N GLU A 14 -0.40 2.55 -7.37
CA GLU A 14 0.62 1.98 -8.27
C GLU A 14 0.95 0.53 -7.88
N ILE A 15 1.19 0.28 -6.58
CA ILE A 15 1.54 -1.06 -6.09
C ILE A 15 0.38 -2.05 -6.28
N VAL A 16 -0.85 -1.67 -5.91
CA VAL A 16 -1.98 -2.61 -6.07
C VAL A 16 -2.39 -2.78 -7.52
N LYS A 17 -2.10 -1.80 -8.39
CA LYS A 17 -2.20 -1.97 -9.84
C LYS A 17 -1.17 -2.98 -10.35
N ALA A 18 0.09 -2.87 -9.94
CA ALA A 18 1.13 -3.84 -10.28
C ALA A 18 0.80 -5.26 -9.80
N PHE A 19 0.11 -5.35 -8.66
CA PHE A 19 -0.46 -6.61 -8.16
C PHE A 19 -1.58 -7.13 -9.07
N ALA A 20 -2.63 -6.32 -9.31
CA ALA A 20 -3.80 -6.71 -10.10
C ALA A 20 -3.47 -7.12 -11.55
N ASP A 21 -2.40 -6.57 -12.12
CA ASP A 21 -1.96 -6.91 -13.48
C ASP A 21 -1.39 -8.33 -13.61
N ARG A 22 -1.00 -8.96 -12.49
CA ARG A 22 -0.22 -10.20 -12.49
C ARG A 22 -0.80 -11.29 -11.60
N PHE A 23 -1.67 -10.94 -10.67
CA PHE A 23 -2.19 -11.84 -9.66
C PHE A 23 -3.69 -11.63 -9.50
N ASP A 24 -4.40 -12.74 -9.33
CA ASP A 24 -5.83 -12.70 -9.04
C ASP A 24 -6.06 -12.31 -7.58
N GLY A 25 -7.03 -11.42 -7.34
CA GLY A 25 -7.44 -11.02 -6.01
C GLY A 25 -8.43 -9.86 -6.02
N ASP A 26 -9.13 -9.69 -4.91
CA ASP A 26 -10.02 -8.54 -4.72
C ASP A 26 -9.20 -7.31 -4.38
N VAL A 27 -9.03 -6.43 -5.37
CA VAL A 27 -8.18 -5.25 -5.25
C VAL A 27 -9.01 -3.98 -5.17
N TYR A 28 -8.69 -3.13 -4.19
CA TYR A 28 -9.34 -1.85 -3.98
C TYR A 28 -8.33 -0.71 -3.95
N VAL A 29 -8.77 0.46 -4.41
CA VAL A 29 -7.99 1.67 -4.44
C VAL A 29 -8.71 2.77 -3.65
N VAL A 30 -7.97 3.52 -2.84
CA VAL A 30 -8.49 4.61 -2.02
C VAL A 30 -7.65 5.87 -2.26
N SER A 31 -8.20 6.89 -2.90
CA SER A 31 -7.45 8.10 -3.25
C SER A 31 -8.38 9.25 -3.60
N ASP A 32 -7.83 10.46 -3.75
CA ASP A 32 -8.54 11.62 -4.31
C ASP A 32 -8.65 11.55 -5.85
N ILE A 33 -7.80 10.73 -6.49
CA ILE A 33 -7.69 10.65 -7.96
C ILE A 33 -7.79 9.18 -8.38
N ARG A 34 -8.67 8.88 -9.35
CA ARG A 34 -8.76 7.55 -9.97
C ARG A 34 -7.84 7.48 -11.19
N ASN A 35 -6.74 6.73 -11.05
CA ASN A 35 -5.77 6.53 -12.14
C ASN A 35 -6.05 5.26 -12.98
N TYR A 36 -6.80 4.29 -12.43
CA TYR A 36 -7.00 2.97 -13.04
C TYR A 36 -8.44 2.51 -12.96
N ASP A 37 -8.80 1.58 -13.83
CA ASP A 37 -10.09 0.88 -13.81
C ASP A 37 -10.06 -0.27 -12.79
N LEU A 38 -9.98 0.10 -11.51
CA LEU A 38 -10.07 -0.80 -10.36
C LEU A 38 -11.20 -0.35 -9.44
N PRO A 39 -11.80 -1.25 -8.63
CA PRO A 39 -12.71 -0.86 -7.56
C PRO A 39 -12.11 0.25 -6.71
N PHE A 40 -12.80 1.39 -6.66
CA PHE A 40 -12.24 2.65 -6.17
C PHE A 40 -13.18 3.32 -5.19
N PHE A 41 -12.60 3.87 -4.12
CA PHE A 41 -13.27 4.70 -3.13
C PHE A 41 -12.55 6.04 -3.01
N ASP A 42 -13.32 7.13 -3.01
CA ASP A 42 -12.78 8.42 -2.60
C ASP A 42 -12.51 8.42 -1.08
N PHE A 43 -11.62 9.29 -0.59
CA PHE A 43 -11.40 9.43 0.85
C PHE A 43 -12.66 9.85 1.63
N SER A 44 -13.62 10.51 0.97
CA SER A 44 -14.95 10.82 1.55
C SER A 44 -15.83 9.59 1.74
N GLU A 45 -15.55 8.50 1.03
CA GLU A 45 -16.29 7.22 1.14
C GLU A 45 -15.65 6.25 2.13
N PHE A 46 -14.74 6.73 2.98
CA PHE A 46 -13.93 5.88 3.86
C PHE A 46 -14.75 4.97 4.78
N GLU A 47 -15.86 5.44 5.35
CA GLU A 47 -16.72 4.59 6.19
C GLU A 47 -17.32 3.41 5.42
N ARG A 48 -17.73 3.66 4.17
CA ARG A 48 -18.25 2.63 3.26
C ARG A 48 -17.16 1.62 2.89
N LEU A 49 -15.92 2.09 2.68
CA LEU A 49 -14.76 1.22 2.51
C LEU A 49 -14.57 0.31 3.74
N ILE A 50 -14.54 0.87 4.95
CA ILE A 50 -14.35 0.09 6.18
C ILE A 50 -15.44 -0.98 6.34
N SER A 51 -16.69 -0.64 6.08
CA SER A 51 -17.80 -1.61 6.06
C SER A 51 -17.57 -2.73 5.05
N THR A 52 -17.17 -2.39 3.82
CA THR A 52 -16.86 -3.35 2.75
C THR A 52 -15.74 -4.31 3.18
N LEU A 53 -14.62 -3.76 3.67
CA LEU A 53 -13.42 -4.51 4.06
C LEU A 53 -13.64 -5.38 5.30
N SER A 54 -14.57 -5.00 6.19
CA SER A 54 -14.91 -5.78 7.37
C SER A 54 -15.59 -7.11 7.05
N SER A 55 -16.11 -7.28 5.83
CA SER A 55 -16.71 -8.54 5.38
C SER A 55 -15.68 -9.60 4.93
N TYR A 56 -14.43 -9.19 4.69
CA TYR A 56 -13.36 -10.08 4.27
C TYR A 56 -12.80 -10.91 5.45
N ASP A 57 -12.25 -12.09 5.17
CA ASP A 57 -11.58 -12.88 6.20
C ASP A 57 -10.23 -12.25 6.57
N SER A 58 -9.56 -11.62 5.61
CA SER A 58 -8.31 -10.88 5.84
C SER A 58 -8.16 -9.71 4.86
N VAL A 59 -7.40 -8.71 5.27
CA VAL A 59 -7.09 -7.53 4.47
C VAL A 59 -5.59 -7.25 4.50
N ILE A 60 -5.03 -6.96 3.32
CA ILE A 60 -3.67 -6.44 3.16
C ILE A 60 -3.78 -4.97 2.80
N LEU A 61 -3.13 -4.11 3.58
CA LEU A 61 -3.15 -2.66 3.38
C LEU A 61 -1.82 -2.19 2.82
N VAL A 62 -1.86 -1.29 1.83
CA VAL A 62 -0.67 -0.79 1.12
C VAL A 62 -0.74 0.74 1.03
N ALA A 63 0.34 1.46 1.37
CA ALA A 63 0.40 2.91 1.14
C ALA A 63 1.82 3.48 1.03
N GLY A 64 1.93 4.63 0.35
CA GLY A 64 3.05 5.54 0.55
C GLY A 64 2.80 6.45 1.75
N LEU A 65 3.78 6.52 2.66
CA LEU A 65 3.72 7.38 3.85
C LEU A 65 4.11 8.83 3.52
N GLY A 66 3.84 9.72 4.48
CA GLY A 66 4.15 11.15 4.41
C GLY A 66 3.06 11.99 3.73
N ALA A 67 1.94 11.38 3.35
CA ALA A 67 0.81 12.04 2.68
C ALA A 67 -0.54 11.51 3.23
N ARG A 68 -1.64 11.98 2.63
CA ARG A 68 -3.02 11.67 3.05
C ARG A 68 -3.35 10.16 3.00
N GLY A 69 -2.87 9.44 1.98
CA GLY A 69 -3.05 7.99 1.89
C GLY A 69 -2.51 7.25 3.13
N GLY A 70 -1.34 7.67 3.63
CA GLY A 70 -0.77 7.14 4.87
C GLY A 70 -1.63 7.42 6.11
N GLU A 71 -2.29 8.58 6.21
CA GLU A 71 -3.20 8.87 7.34
C GLU A 71 -4.43 7.96 7.31
N TYR A 72 -5.04 7.77 6.14
CA TYR A 72 -6.22 6.92 5.99
C TYR A 72 -5.88 5.44 6.17
N LEU A 73 -4.69 4.99 5.75
CA LEU A 73 -4.23 3.64 6.07
C LEU A 73 -4.08 3.46 7.58
N VAL A 74 -3.44 4.41 8.29
CA VAL A 74 -3.32 4.34 9.75
C VAL A 74 -4.70 4.27 10.40
N GLU A 75 -5.67 5.07 9.93
CA GLU A 75 -7.03 5.00 10.47
C GLU A 75 -7.70 3.67 10.18
N ALA A 76 -7.53 3.10 8.98
CA ALA A 76 -8.07 1.80 8.61
C ALA A 76 -7.56 0.69 9.53
N THR A 77 -6.28 0.73 9.90
CA THR A 77 -5.69 -0.25 10.84
C THR A 77 -6.29 -0.21 12.24
N ARG A 78 -6.89 0.91 12.65
CA ARG A 78 -7.56 1.04 13.95
C ARG A 78 -8.98 0.49 13.94
N LEU A 79 -9.63 0.55 12.78
CA LEU A 79 -11.04 0.19 12.61
C LEU A 79 -11.22 -1.27 12.16
N LEU A 80 -10.28 -1.78 11.36
CA LEU A 80 -10.32 -3.14 10.84
C LEU A 80 -9.68 -4.13 11.83
N LYS A 81 -10.40 -5.19 12.17
CA LYS A 81 -9.92 -6.27 13.05
C LYS A 81 -9.27 -7.44 12.29
N ASN A 82 -9.39 -7.45 10.97
CA ASN A 82 -8.99 -8.51 10.05
C ASN A 82 -7.76 -8.10 9.20
N VAL A 83 -6.94 -7.15 9.66
CA VAL A 83 -5.71 -6.76 8.95
C VAL A 83 -4.66 -7.85 9.13
N ALA A 84 -4.28 -8.52 8.05
CA ALA A 84 -3.27 -9.58 8.07
C ALA A 84 -1.85 -9.02 7.90
N ALA A 85 -1.67 -8.06 6.99
CA ALA A 85 -0.38 -7.45 6.72
C ALA A 85 -0.52 -6.00 6.25
N ILE A 86 0.52 -5.21 6.51
CA ILE A 86 0.59 -3.80 6.13
C ILE A 86 1.90 -3.56 5.40
N PHE A 87 1.83 -3.05 4.17
CA PHE A 87 2.99 -2.66 3.37
C PHE A 87 3.05 -1.14 3.26
N VAL A 88 4.17 -0.55 3.65
CA VAL A 88 4.34 0.90 3.62
C VAL A 88 5.64 1.32 2.96
N VAL A 89 5.54 2.34 2.12
CA VAL A 89 6.68 2.95 1.44
C VAL A 89 7.04 4.27 2.13
N CYS A 90 8.28 4.38 2.59
CA CYS A 90 8.83 5.62 3.12
C CYS A 90 9.34 6.52 1.98
N PRO A 91 9.08 7.84 2.06
CA PRO A 91 9.57 8.81 1.08
C PRO A 91 11.10 8.94 1.12
N LEU A 92 11.67 9.60 0.11
CA LEU A 92 13.11 9.86 0.04
C LEU A 92 13.54 10.83 1.16
N ARG A 93 14.76 10.66 1.71
CA ARG A 93 15.30 11.53 2.78
C ARG A 93 15.34 13.01 2.42
N VAL A 94 15.44 13.34 1.13
CA VAL A 94 15.40 14.73 0.64
C VAL A 94 14.04 15.40 0.88
N GLU A 95 12.96 14.62 1.00
CA GLU A 95 11.59 15.09 1.22
C GLU A 95 11.30 15.30 2.73
N LYS A 96 12.11 16.12 3.41
CA LYS A 96 12.14 16.27 4.89
C LYS A 96 10.77 16.33 5.57
N ALA A 97 9.84 17.12 5.03
CA ALA A 97 8.50 17.27 5.61
C ALA A 97 7.65 15.98 5.48
N ARG A 98 7.77 15.27 4.36
CA ARG A 98 7.10 13.97 4.16
C ARG A 98 7.73 12.90 5.04
N VAL A 99 9.05 12.90 5.22
CA VAL A 99 9.75 11.97 6.13
C VAL A 99 9.24 12.13 7.56
N ALA A 100 9.22 13.36 8.08
CA ALA A 100 8.73 13.61 9.45
C ALA A 100 7.26 13.19 9.64
N ARG A 101 6.42 13.35 8.61
CA ARG A 101 5.04 12.83 8.61
C ARG A 101 5.02 11.30 8.58
N ALA A 102 5.82 10.68 7.72
CA ALA A 102 5.91 9.24 7.57
C ALA A 102 6.33 8.56 8.88
N GLU A 103 7.27 9.14 9.62
CA GLU A 103 7.70 8.63 10.92
C GLU A 103 6.56 8.64 11.96
N ARG A 104 5.75 9.72 11.97
CA ARG A 104 4.56 9.80 12.85
C ARG A 104 3.47 8.80 12.45
N GLN A 105 3.28 8.56 11.16
CA GLN A 105 2.33 7.57 10.67
C GLN A 105 2.80 6.16 11.03
N LEU A 106 4.08 5.85 10.76
CA LEU A 106 4.70 4.56 11.03
C LEU A 106 4.65 4.19 12.52
N SER A 107 4.89 5.15 13.43
CA SER A 107 4.85 4.91 14.88
C SER A 107 3.45 4.56 15.40
N ARG A 108 2.39 4.86 14.64
CA ARG A 108 0.99 4.52 14.94
C ARG A 108 0.56 3.16 14.40
N LEU A 109 1.30 2.58 13.45
CA LEU A 109 0.98 1.26 12.90
C LEU A 109 1.29 0.15 13.91
N ARG A 110 0.50 -0.92 13.85
CA ARG A 110 0.57 -2.10 14.71
C ARG A 110 0.37 -3.35 13.87
N GLY A 111 0.80 -4.51 14.40
CA GLY A 111 0.70 -5.79 13.69
C GLY A 111 1.90 -6.04 12.77
N GLN A 112 1.67 -6.82 11.71
CA GLN A 112 2.72 -7.21 10.77
C GLN A 112 2.93 -6.10 9.72
N VAL A 113 3.95 -5.25 9.94
CA VAL A 113 4.27 -4.10 9.09
C VAL A 113 5.56 -4.35 8.31
N PHE A 114 5.46 -4.30 6.99
CA PHE A 114 6.57 -4.35 6.05
C PHE A 114 6.91 -2.94 5.58
N VAL A 115 8.07 -2.45 5.98
CA VAL A 115 8.56 -1.12 5.59
C VAL A 115 9.49 -1.25 4.41
N ARG A 116 9.25 -0.47 3.36
CA ARG A 116 10.13 -0.33 2.19
C ARG A 116 10.58 1.13 2.11
N ARG A 117 11.89 1.36 2.04
CA ARG A 117 12.47 2.70 2.02
C ARG A 117 12.99 2.98 0.61
N LEU A 118 12.57 4.09 0.02
CA LEU A 118 13.04 4.47 -1.31
C LEU A 118 14.55 4.73 -1.32
N ASP A 119 15.12 5.36 -0.29
CA ASP A 119 16.57 5.60 -0.22
C ASP A 119 17.37 4.30 -0.35
N ASP A 120 17.02 3.28 0.46
CA ASP A 120 17.68 1.98 0.46
C ASP A 120 17.57 1.26 -0.90
N TYR A 121 16.47 1.50 -1.62
CA TYR A 121 16.25 0.95 -2.95
C TYR A 121 17.12 1.67 -3.98
N PHE A 122 17.05 3.01 -4.05
CA PHE A 122 17.81 3.82 -5.01
C PHE A 122 19.33 3.70 -4.83
N GLU A 123 19.82 3.43 -3.61
CA GLU A 123 21.24 3.12 -3.36
C GLU A 123 21.73 1.84 -4.09
N ARG A 124 20.81 0.93 -4.44
CA ARG A 124 21.11 -0.36 -5.07
C ARG A 124 20.82 -0.39 -6.57
N ILE A 125 20.16 0.64 -7.10
CA ILE A 125 19.74 0.66 -8.50
C ILE A 125 20.95 0.91 -9.40
N PRO A 126 21.14 0.10 -10.46
CA PRO A 126 22.12 0.38 -11.49
C PRO A 126 21.88 1.76 -12.13
N GLY A 127 22.92 2.59 -12.23
CA GLY A 127 22.82 3.98 -12.70
C GLY A 127 22.35 4.19 -14.14
N ASN A 128 22.01 3.11 -14.87
CA ASN A 128 21.47 3.14 -16.23
C ASN A 128 19.93 3.10 -16.29
N LYS A 129 19.22 2.96 -15.16
CA LYS A 129 17.74 2.97 -15.14
C LYS A 129 17.20 4.38 -14.94
N SER A 130 16.11 4.71 -15.61
CA SER A 130 15.35 5.92 -15.31
C SER A 130 14.66 5.81 -13.95
N VAL A 131 14.37 6.94 -13.30
CA VAL A 131 13.63 6.98 -12.03
C VAL A 131 12.25 6.31 -12.17
N ALA A 132 11.60 6.46 -13.33
CA ALA A 132 10.30 5.85 -13.58
C ALA A 132 10.36 4.31 -13.68
N GLU A 133 11.38 3.77 -14.36
CA GLU A 133 11.61 2.31 -14.43
C GLU A 133 11.96 1.73 -13.05
N ALA A 134 12.82 2.43 -12.30
CA ALA A 134 13.15 2.10 -10.92
C ALA A 134 11.91 2.00 -10.03
N LEU A 135 11.05 3.01 -10.04
CA LEU A 135 9.83 3.01 -9.22
C LEU A 135 8.87 1.88 -9.62
N ARG A 136 8.73 1.60 -10.93
CA ARG A 136 7.92 0.48 -11.40
C ARG A 136 8.43 -0.86 -10.88
N GLU A 137 9.74 -1.10 -10.97
CA GLU A 137 10.34 -2.34 -10.46
C GLU A 137 10.16 -2.48 -8.95
N PHE A 138 10.32 -1.38 -8.22
CA PHE A 138 10.06 -1.34 -6.78
C PHE A 138 8.62 -1.74 -6.44
N ASP A 139 7.64 -1.17 -7.14
CA ASP A 139 6.23 -1.49 -6.93
C ASP A 139 5.92 -2.96 -7.27
N GLU A 140 6.55 -3.49 -8.32
CA GLU A 140 6.45 -4.90 -8.70
C GLU A 140 7.07 -5.86 -7.67
N GLU A 141 8.17 -5.49 -7.02
CA GLU A 141 8.76 -6.27 -5.93
C GLU A 141 7.80 -6.39 -4.75
N ILE A 142 7.18 -5.27 -4.35
CA ILE A 142 6.17 -5.26 -3.28
C ILE A 142 4.95 -6.10 -3.66
N ALA A 143 4.47 -5.97 -4.90
CA ALA A 143 3.36 -6.78 -5.40
C ALA A 143 3.64 -8.29 -5.34
N LYS A 144 4.87 -8.71 -5.70
CA LYS A 144 5.29 -10.11 -5.58
C LYS A 144 5.30 -10.60 -4.13
N GLU A 145 5.76 -9.77 -3.19
CA GLU A 145 5.74 -10.11 -1.77
C GLU A 145 4.31 -10.27 -1.23
N ILE A 146 3.39 -9.39 -1.63
CA ILE A 146 1.96 -9.52 -1.30
C ILE A 146 1.43 -10.87 -1.81
N ALA A 147 1.74 -11.23 -3.05
CA ALA A 147 1.31 -12.51 -3.63
C ALA A 147 1.89 -13.73 -2.87
N ILE A 148 3.13 -13.66 -2.39
CA ILE A 148 3.74 -14.72 -1.57
C ILE A 148 2.98 -14.87 -0.24
N ILE A 149 2.63 -13.76 0.41
CA ILE A 149 1.84 -13.80 1.65
C ILE A 149 0.47 -14.41 1.40
N LEU A 150 -0.22 -14.01 0.32
CA LEU A 150 -1.53 -14.57 -0.02
C LEU A 150 -1.48 -16.10 -0.21
N LYS A 151 -0.45 -16.60 -0.91
CA LYS A 151 -0.20 -18.05 -1.04
C LYS A 151 0.02 -18.73 0.31
N GLY A 152 0.77 -18.10 1.21
CA GLY A 152 0.98 -18.60 2.57
C GLY A 152 -0.31 -18.65 3.40
N LEU A 153 -1.29 -17.79 3.11
CA LEU A 153 -2.59 -17.77 3.77
C LEU A 153 -3.59 -18.79 3.15
N GLY A 154 -3.22 -19.48 2.06
CA GLY A 154 -4.05 -20.49 1.41
C GLY A 154 -4.90 -19.97 0.25
N LEU A 155 -4.44 -18.94 -0.46
CA LEU A 155 -4.96 -18.48 -1.76
C LEU A 155 -4.05 -18.86 -2.93
#